data_AF-A0A6A6DE81-F1
#
_entry.id   AF-A0A6A6DE81-F1
#
_cell.length_a   1.000
_cell.length_b   1.000
_cell.length_c   1.000
_cell.angle_alpha   90.00
_cell.angle_beta   90.00
_cell.angle_gamma   90.00
#
_symmetry.space_group_name_H-M   'P 1'
#
loop_
_entity.id
_entity.type
_entity.pdbx_description
1 polymer ?
#
loop_
_entity_poly.entity_id
_entity_poly.type
_entity_poly.pdbx_seq_one_letter_code
_entity_poly.pdbx_strand_id
1 'polypeptide(L)'
;FKNQLTSYVQMYLPDCPFEINTTRQYSVIPEGCVTARRPIDRGVIKYLYGFLVSLKEEEEHDLDVTGRNFTIVTSSRSNCSSLFLGPARFVNHDCEGNAELRPANDGMQIVATRYIRIGEEITVKYGSHYFGEDNCDCLCATCASIGRNG
;
A
#
# COMPACT_ATOMS: atom_id res chain seq x y z
N PHE A 1 4.87 1.65 -19.67
CA PHE A 1 4.49 0.25 -19.97
C PHE A 1 5.55 -0.78 -19.56
N LYS A 2 6.71 -0.89 -20.23
CA LYS A 2 7.72 -1.96 -19.98
C LYS A 2 8.17 -2.08 -18.52
N ASN A 3 8.46 -0.97 -17.85
CA ASN A 3 8.91 -0.97 -16.44
C ASN A 3 7.80 -1.42 -15.48
N GLN A 4 6.54 -1.05 -15.77
CA GLN A 4 5.38 -1.47 -14.97
C GLN A 4 5.08 -2.95 -15.16
N LEU A 5 5.13 -3.46 -16.40
CA LEU A 5 4.93 -4.90 -16.62
C LEU A 5 6.03 -5.72 -15.93
N THR A 6 7.27 -5.24 -16.02
CA THR A 6 8.42 -5.90 -15.38
C THR A 6 8.24 -5.98 -13.86
N SER A 7 7.71 -4.94 -13.22
CA SER A 7 7.46 -4.93 -11.77
C SER A 7 6.52 -6.06 -11.33
N TYR A 8 5.43 -6.26 -12.07
CA TYR A 8 4.46 -7.32 -11.77
C TYR A 8 4.99 -8.71 -12.07
N VAL A 9 5.77 -8.87 -13.15
CA VAL A 9 6.39 -10.17 -13.49
C VAL A 9 7.42 -10.57 -12.42
N GLN A 10 8.18 -9.61 -11.89
CA GLN A 10 9.19 -9.87 -10.85
C GLN A 10 8.60 -10.44 -9.55
N MET A 11 7.33 -10.20 -9.25
CA MET A 11 6.65 -10.78 -8.08
C MET A 11 6.62 -12.32 -8.12
N TYR A 12 6.69 -12.91 -9.32
CA TYR A 12 6.66 -14.36 -9.51
C TYR A 12 8.05 -15.01 -9.51
N LEU A 13 9.12 -14.22 -9.39
CA LEU A 13 10.47 -14.77 -9.32
C LEU A 13 10.65 -15.59 -8.02
N PRO A 14 11.43 -16.68 -8.07
CA PRO A 14 11.64 -17.56 -6.93
C PRO A 14 12.55 -16.94 -5.85
N ASP A 15 12.91 -15.68 -5.93
CA ASP A 15 13.53 -14.91 -4.84
C ASP A 15 12.66 -13.75 -4.34
N CYS A 16 11.43 -13.62 -4.84
CA CYS A 16 10.45 -12.68 -4.32
C CYS A 16 9.98 -13.13 -2.92
N PRO A 17 10.07 -12.27 -1.89
CA PRO A 17 9.75 -12.63 -0.51
C PRO A 17 8.26 -12.52 -0.17
N PHE A 18 7.43 -11.99 -1.07
CA PHE A 18 6.00 -11.78 -0.88
C PHE A 18 5.16 -12.39 -2.01
N GLU A 19 3.86 -12.44 -1.81
CA GLU A 19 2.85 -12.72 -2.84
C GLU A 19 1.59 -11.86 -2.63
N ILE A 20 0.79 -11.74 -3.68
CA ILE A 20 -0.52 -11.07 -3.63
C ILE A 20 -1.56 -12.11 -3.24
N ASN A 21 -2.32 -11.82 -2.19
CA ASN A 21 -3.43 -12.64 -1.71
C ASN A 21 -4.71 -11.78 -1.64
N THR A 22 -5.78 -12.33 -1.07
CA THR A 22 -7.03 -11.59 -0.83
C THR A 22 -7.34 -11.48 0.65
N THR A 23 -7.90 -10.36 1.06
CA THR A 23 -8.37 -10.09 2.42
C THR A 23 -9.81 -9.59 2.41
N ARG A 24 -10.52 -9.78 3.52
CA ARG A 24 -11.86 -9.20 3.78
C ARG A 24 -11.85 -8.30 5.01
N GLN A 25 -10.66 -7.88 5.45
CA GLN A 25 -10.50 -7.04 6.64
C GLN A 25 -11.22 -5.69 6.49
N TYR A 26 -11.20 -5.12 5.27
CA TYR A 26 -11.63 -3.75 5.02
C TYR A 26 -13.02 -3.63 4.39
N SER A 27 -13.50 -4.68 3.71
CA SER A 27 -14.84 -4.69 3.13
C SER A 27 -15.40 -6.10 2.93
N VAL A 28 -16.70 -6.20 2.63
CA VAL A 28 -17.38 -7.46 2.33
C VAL A 28 -16.86 -8.09 1.04
N ILE A 29 -16.39 -7.26 0.10
CA ILE A 29 -15.82 -7.68 -1.17
C ILE A 29 -14.34 -7.99 -0.93
N PRO A 30 -13.84 -9.16 -1.36
CA PRO A 30 -12.42 -9.46 -1.22
C PRO A 30 -11.54 -8.43 -1.94
N GLU A 31 -10.57 -7.88 -1.21
CA GLU A 31 -9.58 -6.93 -1.72
C GLU A 31 -8.20 -7.58 -1.80
N GLY A 32 -7.31 -7.03 -2.64
CA GLY A 32 -5.94 -7.51 -2.71
C GLY A 32 -5.15 -7.14 -1.46
N CYS A 33 -4.28 -8.04 -1.00
CA CYS A 33 -3.30 -7.76 0.04
C CYS A 33 -1.93 -8.33 -0.32
N VAL A 34 -0.89 -7.85 0.35
CA VAL A 34 0.47 -8.37 0.20
C VAL A 34 0.81 -9.19 1.44
N THR A 35 1.18 -10.45 1.26
CA THR A 35 1.58 -11.33 2.37
C THR A 35 2.99 -11.85 2.15
N ALA A 36 3.74 -12.00 3.25
CA ALA A 36 5.08 -12.56 3.19
C ALA A 36 5.02 -14.07 2.91
N ARG A 37 5.66 -14.54 1.83
CA ARG A 37 5.80 -15.98 1.53
C ARG A 37 7.09 -16.59 2.09
N ARG A 38 7.92 -15.75 2.72
CA ARG A 38 9.22 -16.08 3.35
C ARG A 38 9.43 -15.16 4.56
N PRO A 39 10.33 -15.50 5.49
CA PRO A 39 10.84 -14.55 6.47
C PRO A 39 11.39 -13.30 5.78
N ILE A 40 11.02 -12.12 6.29
CA ILE A 40 11.55 -10.84 5.82
C ILE A 40 12.19 -10.13 7.00
N ASP A 41 13.50 -9.90 6.92
CA ASP A 41 14.21 -9.10 7.90
C ASP A 41 13.94 -7.61 7.70
N ARG A 42 14.28 -6.81 8.72
CA ARG A 42 14.20 -5.35 8.64
C ARG A 42 15.04 -4.84 7.47
N GLY A 43 14.44 -4.06 6.57
CA GLY A 43 15.11 -3.57 5.38
C GLY A 43 14.17 -3.42 4.18
N VAL A 44 14.72 -3.07 3.02
CA VAL A 44 13.95 -2.90 1.78
C VAL A 44 13.40 -4.26 1.33
N ILE A 45 12.09 -4.32 1.07
CA ILE A 45 11.44 -5.54 0.59
C ILE A 45 11.61 -5.63 -0.93
N LYS A 46 12.38 -6.63 -1.37
CA LYS A 46 12.73 -6.82 -2.79
C LYS A 46 11.47 -6.92 -3.66
N TYR A 47 11.48 -6.22 -4.80
CA TYR A 47 10.39 -6.13 -5.80
C TYR A 47 9.09 -5.46 -5.33
N LEU A 48 8.96 -5.11 -4.05
CA LEU A 48 7.78 -4.42 -3.55
C LEU A 48 7.98 -2.90 -3.66
N TYR A 49 7.83 -2.41 -4.88
CA TYR A 49 7.96 -0.99 -5.22
C TYR A 49 6.69 -0.46 -5.87
N GLY A 50 6.52 0.85 -5.79
CA GLY A 50 5.48 1.57 -6.50
C GLY A 50 6.02 2.83 -7.16
N PHE A 51 5.27 3.37 -8.10
CA PHE A 51 5.62 4.59 -8.82
C PHE A 51 4.44 5.55 -8.76
N LEU A 52 4.76 6.83 -8.68
CA LEU A 52 3.79 7.92 -8.64
C LEU A 52 3.69 8.52 -10.03
N VAL A 53 2.47 8.66 -10.53
CA VAL A 53 2.16 9.37 -11.78
C VAL A 53 1.34 10.59 -11.41
N SER A 54 1.85 11.79 -11.68
CA SER A 54 1.11 13.03 -11.44
C SER A 54 -0.19 13.03 -12.24
N LEU A 55 -1.29 13.36 -11.59
CA LEU A 55 -2.61 13.52 -12.21
C LEU A 55 -2.86 14.98 -12.53
N LYS A 56 -3.57 15.24 -13.63
CA LYS A 56 -4.19 16.54 -13.90
C LYS A 56 -5.50 16.64 -13.10
N GLU A 57 -5.94 17.86 -12.81
CA GLU A 57 -7.19 18.12 -12.05
C GLU A 57 -8.43 17.45 -12.68
N GLU A 58 -8.54 17.44 -14.02
CA GLU A 58 -9.62 16.75 -14.74
C GLU A 58 -9.58 15.22 -14.51
N GLU A 59 -8.38 14.63 -14.48
CA GLU A 59 -8.20 13.19 -14.28
C GLU A 59 -8.49 12.79 -12.82
N GLU A 60 -8.19 13.68 -11.86
CA GLU A 60 -8.53 13.50 -10.45
C GLU A 60 -10.05 13.49 -10.23
N HIS A 61 -10.76 14.47 -10.81
CA HIS A 61 -12.22 14.54 -10.73
C HIS A 61 -12.89 13.30 -11.32
N ASP A 62 -12.43 12.81 -12.46
CA ASP A 62 -12.95 11.59 -13.08
C ASP A 62 -12.71 10.34 -12.21
N LEU A 63 -11.57 10.26 -11.52
CA LEU A 63 -11.27 9.14 -10.61
C LEU A 63 -12.14 9.16 -9.35
N ASP A 64 -12.46 10.34 -8.83
CA ASP A 64 -13.38 10.49 -7.70
C ASP A 64 -14.81 10.12 -8.08
N VAL A 65 -15.30 10.61 -9.22
CA VAL A 65 -16.66 10.28 -9.72
C VAL A 65 -16.82 8.79 -10.01
N THR A 66 -15.74 8.12 -10.45
CA THR A 66 -15.76 6.68 -10.74
C THR A 66 -15.48 5.79 -9.53
N GLY A 67 -15.23 6.36 -8.35
CA GLY A 67 -14.92 5.62 -7.11
C GLY A 67 -13.62 4.82 -7.20
N ARG A 68 -12.62 5.31 -7.94
CA ARG A 68 -11.31 4.65 -8.16
C ARG A 68 -10.16 5.32 -7.40
N ASN A 69 -10.50 6.11 -6.38
CA ASN A 69 -9.56 6.94 -5.62
C ASN A 69 -8.68 6.18 -4.60
N PHE A 70 -8.86 4.86 -4.43
CA PHE A 70 -8.10 4.01 -3.49
C PHE A 70 -6.57 4.03 -3.65
N THR A 71 -6.07 4.55 -4.77
CA THR A 71 -4.64 4.63 -5.09
C THR A 71 -4.12 6.06 -5.26
N ILE A 72 -4.90 7.08 -4.86
CA ILE A 72 -4.45 8.47 -4.94
C ILE A 72 -3.62 8.80 -3.69
N VAL A 73 -2.39 9.28 -3.91
CA VAL A 73 -1.53 9.83 -2.86
C VAL A 73 -1.48 11.34 -3.06
N THR A 74 -2.01 12.08 -2.09
CA THR A 74 -2.02 13.55 -2.12
C THR A 74 -0.80 14.08 -1.37
N SER A 75 0.03 14.86 -2.06
CA SER A 75 1.16 15.55 -1.42
C SER A 75 0.70 16.86 -0.80
N SER A 76 0.73 16.94 0.53
CA SER A 76 0.40 18.15 1.30
C SER A 76 1.32 19.35 1.02
N ARG A 77 2.52 19.10 0.48
CA ARG A 77 3.51 20.17 0.18
C ARG A 77 3.34 20.81 -1.19
N SER A 78 2.73 20.12 -2.14
CA SER A 78 2.65 20.55 -3.55
C SER A 78 1.23 20.65 -4.09
N ASN A 79 0.21 20.34 -3.27
CA ASN A 79 -1.20 20.32 -3.65
C ASN A 79 -1.44 19.58 -4.98
N CYS A 80 -0.68 18.52 -5.21
CA CYS A 80 -0.69 17.75 -6.45
C CYS A 80 -0.98 16.29 -6.09
N SER A 81 -2.06 15.77 -6.67
CA SER A 81 -2.47 14.38 -6.53
C SER A 81 -1.71 13.51 -7.51
N SER A 82 -1.25 12.36 -7.03
CA SER A 82 -0.52 11.39 -7.83
C SER A 82 -1.15 10.02 -7.70
N LEU A 83 -1.24 9.32 -8.82
CA LEU A 83 -1.69 7.93 -8.86
C LEU A 83 -0.54 7.01 -8.46
N PHE A 84 -0.77 6.20 -7.42
CA PHE A 84 0.17 5.21 -6.92
C PHE A 84 -0.07 3.84 -7.56
N LEU A 85 0.94 3.34 -8.25
CA LEU A 85 0.86 2.18 -9.10
C LEU A 85 2.02 1.21 -8.82
N GLY A 86 1.93 -0.01 -9.37
CA GLY A 86 2.92 -1.07 -9.17
C GLY A 86 2.57 -2.00 -8.00
N PRO A 87 3.38 -3.03 -7.73
CA PRO A 87 3.13 -4.03 -6.68
C PRO A 87 2.80 -3.43 -5.31
N ALA A 88 3.45 -2.33 -4.93
CA ALA A 88 3.22 -1.68 -3.64
C ALA A 88 1.80 -1.11 -3.48
N ARG A 89 1.01 -0.95 -4.56
CA ARG A 89 -0.38 -0.49 -4.50
C ARG A 89 -1.33 -1.43 -3.74
N PHE A 90 -0.92 -2.69 -3.55
CA PHE A 90 -1.69 -3.70 -2.83
C PHE A 90 -1.34 -3.77 -1.34
N VAL A 91 -0.37 -2.97 -0.88
CA VAL A 91 0.06 -2.94 0.52
C VAL A 91 -0.95 -2.13 1.29
N ASN A 92 -1.71 -2.78 2.16
CA ASN A 92 -2.79 -2.16 2.88
C ASN A 92 -2.33 -1.30 4.05
N HIS A 93 -3.27 -0.52 4.58
CA HIS A 93 -3.05 0.29 5.76
C HIS A 93 -3.15 -0.52 7.05
N ASP A 94 -2.20 -0.27 7.96
CA ASP A 94 -2.39 -0.51 9.39
C ASP A 94 -1.80 0.65 10.22
N CYS A 95 -2.49 1.07 11.28
CA CYS A 95 -2.04 2.13 12.18
C CYS A 95 -0.70 1.82 12.86
N GLU A 96 -0.41 0.53 13.08
CA GLU A 96 0.86 -0.02 13.56
C GLU A 96 1.49 -0.96 12.51
N GLY A 97 1.57 -0.49 11.27
CA GLY A 97 2.14 -1.23 10.16
C GLY A 97 3.56 -1.76 10.41
N ASN A 98 3.85 -2.95 9.87
CA ASN A 98 5.15 -3.62 9.99
C ASN A 98 6.17 -3.19 8.93
N ALA A 99 5.80 -2.27 8.05
CA ALA A 99 6.64 -1.64 7.06
C ALA A 99 6.33 -0.14 6.91
N GLU A 100 7.21 0.57 6.20
CA GLU A 100 7.08 1.97 5.85
C GLU A 100 7.23 2.19 4.36
N LEU A 101 6.47 3.14 3.81
CA LEU A 101 6.67 3.63 2.46
C LEU A 101 7.76 4.72 2.47
N ARG A 102 8.82 4.54 1.68
CA ARG A 102 9.93 5.49 1.58
C ARG A 102 10.20 5.91 0.14
N PRO A 103 10.61 7.17 -0.12
CA PRO A 103 11.07 7.58 -1.44
C PRO A 103 12.25 6.74 -1.93
N ALA A 104 12.27 6.46 -3.22
CA ALA A 104 13.36 5.85 -3.96
C ALA A 104 13.58 6.65 -5.27
N ASN A 105 14.67 6.39 -5.99
CA ASN A 105 15.06 7.18 -7.16
C ASN A 105 13.92 7.37 -8.20
N ASP A 106 13.16 6.30 -8.49
CA ASP A 106 12.10 6.30 -9.50
C ASP A 106 10.71 5.96 -8.91
N GLY A 107 10.46 6.29 -7.65
CA GLY A 107 9.16 6.07 -7.01
C GLY A 107 9.22 5.88 -5.51
N MET A 108 8.48 4.89 -5.00
CA MET A 108 8.42 4.54 -3.59
C MET A 108 8.78 3.07 -3.40
N GLN A 109 9.44 2.76 -2.29
CA GLN A 109 9.79 1.41 -1.87
C GLN A 109 9.17 1.11 -0.50
N ILE A 110 8.89 -0.16 -0.26
CA ILE A 110 8.45 -0.63 1.05
C ILE A 110 9.66 -1.13 1.84
N VAL A 111 9.77 -0.65 3.08
CA VAL A 111 10.86 -0.98 3.99
C VAL A 111 10.26 -1.61 5.25
N ALA A 112 10.53 -2.90 5.47
CA ALA A 112 10.16 -3.59 6.70
C ALA A 112 10.83 -2.89 7.89
N THR A 113 10.04 -2.53 8.91
CA THR A 113 10.53 -1.87 10.13
C THR A 113 10.92 -2.86 11.21
N ARG A 114 10.40 -4.09 11.11
CA ARG A 114 10.70 -5.24 11.96
C ARG A 114 10.74 -6.52 11.13
N TYR A 115 11.07 -7.63 11.77
CA TYR A 115 10.91 -8.95 11.18
C TYR A 115 9.44 -9.24 10.87
N ILE A 116 9.17 -9.77 9.67
CA ILE A 116 7.83 -10.15 9.19
C ILE A 116 7.84 -11.66 8.96
N ARG A 117 6.87 -12.36 9.57
CA ARG A 117 6.75 -13.82 9.50
C ARG A 117 6.12 -14.28 8.18
N ILE A 118 6.37 -15.53 7.80
CA ILE A 118 5.64 -16.17 6.70
C ILE A 118 4.13 -16.13 7.00
N GLY A 119 3.34 -15.73 6.02
CA GLY A 119 1.89 -15.57 6.09
C GLY A 119 1.42 -14.24 6.67
N GLU A 120 2.32 -13.44 7.26
CA GLU A 120 1.97 -12.13 7.80
C GLU A 120 1.71 -11.13 6.68
N GLU A 121 0.63 -10.34 6.81
CA GLU A 121 0.33 -9.26 5.88
C GLU A 121 1.35 -8.13 6.04
N ILE A 122 1.86 -7.62 4.92
CA ILE A 122 2.75 -6.47 4.88
C ILE A 122 1.86 -5.22 4.81
N THR A 123 1.97 -4.36 5.81
CA THR A 123 1.13 -3.17 5.95
C THR A 123 1.95 -1.92 6.25
N VAL A 124 1.43 -0.76 5.88
CA VAL A 124 2.06 0.55 6.12
C VAL A 124 1.08 1.55 6.73
N LYS A 125 1.59 2.62 7.32
CA LYS A 125 0.77 3.77 7.70
C LYS A 125 0.62 4.73 6.51
N TYR A 126 -0.59 4.89 5.95
CA TYR A 126 -0.85 5.81 4.83
C TYR A 126 -0.74 7.27 5.24
N GLY A 127 -1.25 7.60 6.42
CA GLY A 127 -1.29 8.93 6.99
C GLY A 127 -2.05 8.92 8.30
N SER A 128 -2.05 10.02 9.04
CA SER A 128 -2.80 10.12 10.30
C SER A 128 -4.28 10.45 10.11
N HIS A 129 -4.68 10.89 8.91
CA HIS A 129 -6.04 11.35 8.61
C HIS A 129 -6.57 10.79 7.28
N TYR A 130 -6.09 9.62 6.89
CA TYR A 130 -6.49 9.01 5.61
C TYR A 130 -7.94 8.49 5.67
N PHE A 131 -8.33 7.92 6.81
CA PHE A 131 -9.67 7.39 7.07
C PHE A 131 -10.44 8.31 8.02
N GLY A 132 -10.63 9.57 7.64
CA GLY A 132 -11.24 10.60 8.48
C GLY A 132 -10.27 11.25 9.48
N GLU A 133 -10.78 12.14 10.32
CA GLU A 133 -9.99 12.81 11.37
C GLU A 133 -9.41 11.76 12.34
N ASP A 134 -8.13 11.89 12.65
CA ASP A 134 -7.34 10.88 13.38
C ASP A 134 -7.57 9.39 12.98
N ASN A 135 -7.87 9.12 11.70
CA ASN A 135 -8.22 7.80 11.19
C ASN A 135 -9.41 7.15 11.94
N CYS A 136 -10.42 7.94 12.32
CA CYS A 136 -11.61 7.46 13.04
C CYS A 136 -12.38 6.35 12.31
N ASP A 137 -12.39 6.36 10.98
CA ASP A 137 -13.10 5.38 10.15
C ASP A 137 -12.20 4.19 9.75
N CYS A 138 -11.03 4.06 10.37
CA CYS A 138 -10.07 3.02 10.02
C CYS A 138 -10.52 1.62 10.46
N LEU A 139 -10.40 0.66 9.56
CA LEU A 139 -10.79 -0.74 9.78
C LEU A 139 -9.59 -1.70 9.91
N CYS A 140 -8.38 -1.18 10.13
CA CYS A 140 -7.17 -2.03 10.22
C CYS A 140 -7.20 -2.96 11.44
N ALA A 141 -6.36 -4.00 11.41
CA ALA A 141 -6.32 -5.01 12.47
C ALA A 141 -5.94 -4.40 13.83
N THR A 142 -5.03 -3.42 13.84
CA THR A 142 -4.65 -2.70 15.07
C THR A 142 -5.84 -1.95 15.66
N CYS A 143 -6.58 -1.16 14.88
CA CYS A 143 -7.78 -0.47 15.36
C CYS A 143 -8.83 -1.46 15.86
N ALA A 144 -8.96 -2.62 15.21
CA ALA A 144 -9.92 -3.66 15.59
C ALA A 144 -9.59 -4.21 16.98
N SER A 145 -8.30 -4.46 17.24
CA SER A 145 -7.83 -5.03 18.50
C SER A 145 -8.03 -4.11 19.70
N ILE A 146 -8.07 -2.79 19.49
CA ILE A 146 -8.27 -1.79 20.53
C ILE A 146 -9.68 -1.20 20.56
N GLY A 147 -10.61 -1.72 19.75
CA GLY A 147 -12.01 -1.28 19.70
C GLY A 147 -12.20 0.13 19.13
N ARG A 148 -11.36 0.55 18.18
CA ARG A 148 -11.43 1.85 17.48
C ARG A 148 -11.88 1.74 16.02
N ASN A 149 -12.38 0.58 15.59
CA ASN A 149 -12.95 0.45 14.26
C ASN A 149 -14.29 1.18 14.22
N GLY A 150 -14.38 2.25 13.41
CA GLY A 150 -15.62 2.89 12.94
C GLY A 150 -16.75 2.99 13.96
#